data_AF-D2QHZ3-F1
#
_entry.id   AF-D2QHZ3-F1
#
_cell.length_a   1.000
_cell.length_b   1.000
_cell.length_c   1.000
_cell.angle_alpha   90.00
_cell.angle_beta   90.00
_cell.angle_gamma   90.00
#
_symmetry.space_group_name_H-M   'P 1'
#
loop_
_entity.id
_entity.type
_entity.pdbx_description
1 polymer ?
#
loop_
_entity_poly.entity_id
_entity_poly.type
_entity_poly.pdbx_seq_one_letter_code
_entity_poly.pdbx_strand_id
1 'polypeptide(L)' 'MGIIMKATKANIIRLWFGADTPIRDYQIKMNPALWKACVVVNETFIFPSGAVETGLYRRKDKLAFASTVQQVLLNRVD' A
#
# COMPACT_ATOMS: atom_id res chain seq x y z
N MET A 1 -5.14 -19.91 -10.39
CA MET A 1 -4.29 -18.81 -10.87
C MET A 1 -4.57 -17.59 -10.02
N GLY A 2 -3.62 -17.16 -9.20
CA GLY A 2 -3.76 -15.89 -8.47
C GLY A 2 -3.05 -14.76 -9.19
N ILE A 3 -3.66 -13.58 -9.18
CA ILE A 3 -3.16 -12.42 -9.92
C ILE A 3 -2.03 -11.79 -9.09
N ILE A 4 -0.80 -11.89 -9.59
CA ILE A 4 0.31 -11.07 -9.12
C ILE A 4 0.02 -9.63 -9.56
N MET A 5 -0.26 -8.76 -8.60
CA MET A 5 -0.57 -7.36 -8.83
C MET A 5 0.71 -6.60 -9.16
N LYS A 6 0.71 -5.86 -10.27
CA LYS A 6 1.72 -4.83 -10.49
C LYS A 6 1.65 -3.81 -9.36
N ALA A 7 2.79 -3.44 -8.79
CA ALA A 7 2.92 -2.43 -7.73
C ALA A 7 2.70 -1.00 -8.26
N THR A 8 1.59 -0.76 -8.94
CA THR A 8 1.18 0.59 -9.37
C THR A 8 0.58 1.34 -8.18
N LYS A 9 0.66 2.68 -8.19
CA LYS A 9 0.08 3.51 -7.11
C LYS A 9 -1.41 3.20 -6.88
N ALA A 10 -2.18 3.04 -7.96
CA ALA A 10 -3.61 2.72 -7.86
C ALA A 10 -3.86 1.35 -7.19
N ASN A 11 -3.05 0.34 -7.54
CA ASN A 11 -3.15 -0.99 -6.94
C ASN A 11 -2.75 -0.98 -5.46
N ILE A 12 -1.69 -0.25 -5.10
CA ILE A 12 -1.26 -0.08 -3.70
C ILE A 12 -2.36 0.62 -2.90
N ILE A 13 -2.91 1.71 -3.42
CA ILE A 13 -4.00 2.44 -2.76
C ILE A 13 -5.20 1.54 -2.55
N ARG A 14 -5.61 0.78 -3.58
CA ARG A 14 -6.75 -0.15 -3.47
C ARG A 14 -6.48 -1.28 -2.49
N LEU A 15 -5.26 -1.82 -2.46
CA LEU A 15 -4.89 -2.92 -1.56
C LEU A 15 -4.81 -2.47 -0.10
N TRP A 16 -4.32 -1.27 0.16
CA TRP A 16 -4.10 -0.79 1.53
C TRP A 16 -5.31 -0.03 2.11
N PHE A 17 -5.95 0.83 1.31
CA PHE A 17 -7.07 1.68 1.74
C PHE A 17 -8.44 1.19 1.26
N GLY A 18 -8.51 0.04 0.57
CA GLY A 18 -9.77 -0.55 0.13
C GLY A 18 -10.53 -1.18 1.29
N ALA A 19 -11.84 -1.40 1.10
CA ALA A 19 -12.66 -2.08 2.11
C ALA A 19 -12.17 -3.52 2.37
N ASP A 20 -12.33 -3.97 3.61
CA ASP A 20 -12.08 -5.36 4.01
C ASP A 20 -13.10 -6.28 3.33
N THR A 21 -12.65 -6.94 2.27
CA THR A 21 -13.47 -7.83 1.45
C THR A 21 -12.71 -9.13 1.21
N PRO A 22 -13.40 -10.27 1.00
CA PRO A 22 -12.73 -11.53 0.67
C PRO A 22 -11.79 -11.43 -0.54
N ILE A 23 -12.13 -10.55 -1.50
CA ILE A 23 -11.31 -10.27 -2.67
C ILE A 23 -10.00 -9.56 -2.28
N ARG A 24 -10.05 -8.62 -1.32
CA ARG A 24 -8.87 -7.94 -0.79
C ARG A 24 -7.98 -8.93 -0.02
N ASP A 25 -8.55 -9.78 0.83
CA ASP A 25 -7.79 -10.81 1.55
C ASP A 25 -7.08 -11.77 0.60
N TYR A 26 -7.77 -12.16 -0.47
CA TYR A 26 -7.18 -12.96 -1.54
C TYR A 26 -6.01 -12.23 -2.21
N GLN A 27 -6.17 -10.94 -2.54
CA GLN A 27 -5.10 -10.11 -3.12
C GLN A 27 -3.90 -9.98 -2.18
N ILE A 28 -4.11 -9.82 -0.87
CA ILE A 28 -3.05 -9.79 0.14
C ILE A 28 -2.27 -11.12 0.14
N LYS A 29 -2.99 -12.25 0.21
CA LYS A 29 -2.38 -13.59 0.20
C LYS A 29 -1.56 -13.85 -1.06
N MET A 30 -2.02 -13.36 -2.21
CA MET A 30 -1.31 -13.53 -3.48
C MET A 30 -0.12 -12.57 -3.66
N ASN A 31 -0.02 -11.50 -2.86
CA ASN A 31 0.98 -10.44 -3.02
C ASN A 31 1.70 -10.11 -1.70
N PRO A 32 2.34 -11.09 -1.04
CA PRO A 32 2.90 -10.91 0.31
C PRO A 32 4.02 -9.87 0.37
N ALA A 33 4.85 -9.76 -0.69
CA ALA A 33 5.91 -8.75 -0.75
C ALA A 33 5.35 -7.32 -0.81
N LEU A 34 4.30 -7.11 -1.61
CA LEU A 34 3.60 -5.83 -1.71
C LEU A 34 2.95 -5.47 -0.37
N TRP A 35 2.28 -6.43 0.27
CA TRP A 35 1.67 -6.24 1.58
C TRP A 35 2.71 -5.88 2.65
N LYS A 36 3.82 -6.62 2.71
CA LYS A 36 4.92 -6.35 3.65
C LYS A 36 5.51 -4.95 3.45
N ALA A 37 5.65 -4.50 2.20
CA ALA A 37 6.11 -3.14 1.92
C ALA A 37 5.11 -2.08 2.43
N CYS A 38 3.81 -2.28 2.23
CA CYS A 38 2.80 -1.38 2.79
C CYS A 38 2.85 -1.32 4.32
N VAL A 39 3.01 -2.47 5.02
CA VAL A 39 3.14 -2.52 6.48
C VAL A 39 4.35 -1.71 6.96
N VAL A 40 5.53 -1.95 6.37
CA VAL A 40 6.78 -1.23 6.73
C VAL A 40 6.66 0.28 6.49
N VAL A 41 6.05 0.69 5.38
CA VAL A 41 5.82 2.11 5.11
C VAL A 41 4.85 2.67 6.14
N ASN A 42 3.75 1.98 6.47
CA ASN A 42 2.80 2.49 7.44
C ASN A 42 3.39 2.75 8.84
N GLU A 43 4.37 1.95 9.26
CA GLU A 43 5.08 2.15 10.53
C GLU A 43 6.03 3.36 10.53
N THR A 44 6.52 3.77 9.35
CA THR A 44 7.57 4.79 9.22
C THR A 44 7.10 6.08 8.55
N PHE A 45 5.92 6.07 7.94
CA PHE A 45 5.46 7.13 7.06
C PHE A 45 4.84 8.29 7.84
N ILE A 46 5.42 9.47 7.67
CA ILE A 46 4.88 10.73 8.20
C ILE A 46 3.91 11.32 7.16
N PHE A 47 2.63 11.39 7.51
CA PHE A 47 1.60 11.85 6.58
C PHE A 47 1.71 13.36 6.31
N PRO A 48 1.72 13.80 5.03
CA PRO A 48 1.84 15.22 4.67
C PRO A 48 0.74 16.12 5.24
N SER A 49 -0.44 15.55 5.49
CA SER A 49 -1.57 16.27 6.09
C SER A 49 -1.52 16.33 7.62
N GLY A 50 -0.60 15.61 8.28
CA GLY A 50 -0.59 15.42 9.72
C GLY A 50 -1.69 14.48 10.24
N ALA A 51 -2.46 13.83 9.36
CA ALA A 51 -3.46 12.85 9.76
C ALA A 51 -2.81 11.59 10.35
N VAL A 52 -3.27 11.17 11.52
CA VAL A 52 -2.73 9.99 12.24
C VAL A 52 -3.46 8.71 11.84
N GLU A 53 -4.74 8.80 11.46
CA GLU A 53 -5.58 7.64 11.15
C GLU A 53 -5.84 7.47 9.65
N THR A 54 -5.75 6.22 9.17
CA THR A 54 -5.94 5.83 7.76
C THR A 54 -7.30 6.24 7.18
N GLY A 55 -8.34 6.30 8.02
CA GLY A 55 -9.68 6.77 7.66
C GLY A 55 -9.76 8.26 7.33
N LEU A 56 -8.78 9.06 7.80
CA LEU A 56 -8.73 10.51 7.61
C LEU A 56 -7.81 10.92 6.45
N TYR A 57 -7.20 9.96 5.76
CA TYR A 57 -6.22 10.25 4.72
C TYR A 57 -6.86 10.90 3.50
N ARG A 58 -6.34 12.08 3.15
CA ARG A 58 -6.71 12.79 1.93
C ARG A 58 -6.10 12.10 0.73
N ARG A 59 -6.60 12.44 -0.47
CA ARG A 59 -6.06 11.92 -1.74
C ARG A 59 -4.55 12.10 -1.84
N LYS A 60 -4.01 13.23 -1.37
CA LYS A 60 -2.58 13.53 -1.35
C LYS A 60 -1.79 12.54 -0.47
N ASP A 61 -2.31 12.19 0.69
CA ASP A 61 -1.66 11.25 1.63
C ASP A 61 -1.63 9.83 1.03
N LYS A 62 -2.74 9.38 0.45
CA LYS A 62 -2.82 8.07 -0.22
C LYS A 62 -1.83 7.96 -1.39
N LEU A 63 -1.67 9.02 -2.18
CA LEU A 63 -0.71 9.07 -3.28
C LEU A 63 0.74 9.11 -2.80
N ALA A 64 1.02 9.86 -1.73
CA ALA A 64 2.35 9.94 -1.14
C ALA A 64 2.76 8.59 -0.54
N PHE A 65 1.87 7.97 0.26
CA PHE A 65 2.05 6.62 0.80
C PHE A 65 2.37 5.60 -0.30
N ALA A 66 1.54 5.57 -1.35
CA ALA A 66 1.73 4.64 -2.46
C ALA A 66 3.04 4.89 -3.23
N SER A 67 3.50 6.13 -3.31
CA SER A 67 4.79 6.45 -3.93
C SER A 67 5.96 5.93 -3.09
N THR A 68 5.89 6.07 -1.77
CA THR A 68 6.91 5.54 -0.86
C THR A 68 6.94 4.01 -0.86
N VAL A 69 5.79 3.35 -0.89
CA VAL A 69 5.71 1.87 -1.06
C VAL A 69 6.40 1.42 -2.35
N GLN A 70 6.17 2.12 -3.47
CA GLN A 70 6.86 1.82 -4.72
C GLN A 70 8.38 1.93 -4.59
N GLN A 71 8.88 2.99 -3.96
CA GLN A 71 10.31 3.19 -3.73
C GLN A 71 10.90 2.07 -2.87
N VAL A 72 10.23 1.66 -1.79
CA VAL A 72 10.69 0.55 -0.93
C VAL A 72 10.75 -0.77 -1.71
N LEU A 73 9.83 -1.01 -2.64
CA LEU A 73 9.84 -2.22 -3.46
C LEU A 73 10.92 -2.20 -4.54
N LEU A 74 11.19 -1.04 -5.13
CA LEU A 74 12.25 -0.87 -6.13
C LEU A 74 13.64 -0.97 -5.50
N ASN A 75 13.82 -0.43 -4.29
CA ASN A 75 15.09 -0.46 -3.55
C ASN A 75 15.36 -1.81 -2.85
N ARG A 76 14.53 -2.83 -3.05
CA ARG A 76 14.74 -4.21 -2.56
C ARG A 76 15.18 -5.17 -3.67
N VAL A 77 15.56 -4.64 -4.83
CA VAL A 77 16.22 -5.39 -5.90
C VAL A 77 17.74 -5.21 -5.71
N ASP A 78 18.29 -5.92 -4.74
CA ASP A 78 19.73 -6.18 -4.59
C ASP A 78 19.90 -7.65 -4.16
#